data_AF-A0A9Q1FIR9-F1
#
_entry.id   AF-A0A9Q1FIR9-F1
#
_cell.length_a   1.000
_cell.length_b   1.000
_cell.length_c   1.000
_cell.angle_alpha   90.00
_cell.angle_beta   90.00
_cell.angle_gamma   90.00
#
_symmetry.space_group_name_H-M   'P 1'
#
loop_
_entity.id
_entity.type
_entity.pdbx_description
1 polymer ?
#
loop_
_entity_poly.entity_id
_entity_poly.type
_entity_poly.pdbx_seq_one_letter_code
_entity_poly.pdbx_strand_id
1 'polypeptide(L)'
;MDNTRCHYSNLAFSLLAHVLAEKVVGLDYQHWISDSILDRLGMEDTGFDITPGIQSQMAVGVYTSGQPAALRPGLVPALWADVLHGS
;
A
#
# COMPACT_ATOMS: atom_id res chain seq x y z
N MET A 1 -9.42 -34.57 -2.20
CA MET A 1 -8.24 -33.81 -2.65
C MET A 1 -8.67 -32.35 -2.76
N ASP A 2 -8.71 -31.67 -1.63
CA ASP A 2 -9.16 -30.28 -1.47
C ASP A 2 -8.12 -29.53 -0.64
N ASN A 3 -7.01 -29.17 -1.27
CA ASN A 3 -5.94 -28.40 -0.62
C ASN A 3 -5.64 -27.09 -1.38
N THR A 4 -6.66 -26.26 -1.58
CA THR A 4 -6.49 -24.87 -2.04
C THR A 4 -6.95 -23.92 -0.95
N ARG A 5 -6.22 -23.88 0.16
CA ARG A 5 -6.34 -22.73 1.08
C ARG A 5 -5.79 -21.50 0.36
N CYS A 6 -6.65 -20.51 0.12
CA CYS A 6 -6.21 -19.20 -0.33
C CYS A 6 -5.50 -18.50 0.82
N HIS A 7 -4.17 -18.45 0.76
CA HIS A 7 -3.37 -17.71 1.72
C HIS A 7 -3.17 -16.27 1.22
N TYR A 8 -3.46 -15.30 2.08
CA TYR A 8 -3.08 -13.92 1.83
C TYR A 8 -1.55 -13.83 1.74
N SER A 9 -1.04 -13.24 0.66
CA SER A 9 0.40 -13.16 0.42
C SER A 9 0.75 -11.81 -0.20
N ASN A 10 1.22 -10.90 0.64
CA ASN A 10 1.78 -9.62 0.20
C ASN A 10 2.84 -9.82 -0.88
N LEU A 11 3.70 -10.83 -0.72
CA LEU A 11 4.74 -11.12 -1.69
C LEU A 11 4.16 -11.49 -3.06
N ALA A 12 3.14 -12.35 -3.11
CA ALA A 12 2.53 -12.75 -4.37
C ALA A 12 1.88 -11.55 -5.09
N PHE A 13 1.18 -10.69 -4.35
CA PHE A 13 0.57 -9.48 -4.93
C PHE A 13 1.63 -8.47 -5.39
N SER A 14 2.68 -8.23 -4.59
CA SER A 14 3.77 -7.34 -4.97
C SER A 14 4.50 -7.82 -6.22
N LEU A 15 4.74 -9.12 -6.35
CA LEU A 15 5.36 -9.71 -7.54
C LEU A 15 4.46 -9.55 -8.78
N LEU A 16 3.16 -9.81 -8.64
CA LEU A 16 2.21 -9.60 -9.74
C LEU A 16 2.20 -8.14 -10.21
N ALA A 17 2.07 -7.21 -9.28
CA ALA A 17 2.10 -5.77 -9.54
C ALA A 17 3.38 -5.34 -10.27
N HIS A 18 4.54 -5.79 -9.78
CA HIS A 18 5.84 -5.48 -10.38
C HIS A 18 5.98 -6.05 -11.80
N VAL A 19 5.57 -7.29 -12.03
CA VAL A 19 5.60 -7.90 -13.38
C VAL A 19 4.70 -7.15 -14.35
N LEU A 20 3.48 -6.78 -13.93
CA LEU A 20 2.56 -6.03 -14.79
C LEU A 20 3.16 -4.66 -15.17
N ALA A 21 3.67 -3.91 -14.20
CA ALA A 21 4.27 -2.61 -14.47
C ALA A 21 5.51 -2.72 -15.39
N GLU A 22 6.51 -3.52 -15.01
CA GLU A 22 7.79 -3.52 -15.71
C GLU A 22 7.79 -4.32 -17.01
N LYS A 23 7.11 -5.49 -17.03
CA LYS A 23 7.19 -6.40 -18.18
C LYS A 23 6.09 -6.20 -19.20
N VAL A 24 4.93 -5.69 -18.79
CA VAL A 24 3.80 -5.47 -19.70
C VAL A 24 3.73 -4.01 -20.16
N VAL A 25 3.88 -3.08 -19.21
CA VAL A 25 3.74 -1.64 -19.51
C VAL A 25 5.10 -0.98 -19.79
N GLY A 26 6.19 -1.48 -19.20
CA GLY A 26 7.52 -0.91 -19.38
C GLY A 26 7.75 0.37 -18.57
N LEU A 27 6.92 0.61 -17.56
CA LEU A 27 7.04 1.71 -16.60
C LEU A 27 7.29 1.13 -15.21
N ASP A 28 7.85 1.90 -14.29
CA ASP A 28 7.82 1.50 -12.89
C ASP A 28 6.37 1.53 -12.36
N TYR A 29 6.16 0.76 -11.29
CA TYR A 29 4.85 0.55 -10.72
C TYR A 29 4.18 1.84 -10.22
N GLN A 30 4.94 2.76 -9.62
CA GLN A 30 4.35 3.97 -9.03
C GLN A 30 3.87 4.92 -10.11
N HIS A 31 4.66 5.16 -11.16
CA HIS A 31 4.22 5.96 -12.31
C HIS A 31 3.04 5.30 -13.01
N TRP A 32 3.07 3.98 -13.24
CA TRP A 32 1.97 3.30 -13.89
C TRP A 32 0.64 3.45 -13.12
N ILE A 33 0.66 3.28 -11.79
CA ILE A 33 -0.53 3.42 -10.95
C ILE A 33 -1.02 4.88 -10.93
N SER A 34 -0.11 5.84 -10.83
CA SER A 34 -0.47 7.27 -10.80
C SER A 34 -1.20 7.66 -12.09
N ASP A 35 -0.58 7.40 -13.24
CA ASP A 35 -1.10 7.82 -14.54
C ASP A 35 -2.33 7.01 -14.98
N SER A 36 -2.35 5.70 -14.68
CA SER A 36 -3.37 4.80 -15.22
C SER A 36 -4.58 4.64 -14.31
N ILE A 37 -4.45 4.98 -13.03
CA ILE A 37 -5.51 4.79 -12.04
C ILE A 37 -5.83 6.09 -11.31
N LEU A 38 -4.87 6.68 -10.58
CA LEU A 38 -5.15 7.79 -9.68
C LEU A 38 -5.59 9.04 -10.44
N ASP A 39 -4.83 9.42 -11.47
CA ASP A 39 -5.15 10.58 -12.31
C ASP A 39 -6.47 10.40 -13.04
N ARG A 40 -6.72 9.19 -13.56
CA ARG A 40 -7.96 8.88 -14.27
C ARG A 40 -9.21 8.91 -13.38
N LEU A 41 -9.03 8.66 -12.09
CA LEU A 41 -10.10 8.72 -11.09
C LEU A 41 -10.17 10.10 -10.41
N GLY A 42 -9.28 11.04 -10.72
CA GLY A 42 -9.21 12.35 -10.07
C GLY A 42 -8.80 12.27 -8.60
N MET A 43 -7.99 11.26 -8.23
CA MET A 43 -7.55 11.02 -6.85
C MET A 43 -6.28 11.81 -6.50
N GLU A 44 -6.33 13.14 -6.64
CA GLU A 44 -5.18 14.04 -6.50
C GLU A 44 -4.53 14.02 -5.10
N ASP A 45 -5.30 13.71 -4.06
CA ASP A 45 -4.81 13.60 -2.67
C ASP A 45 -4.36 12.17 -2.30
N THR A 46 -4.26 11.25 -3.26
CA THR A 46 -3.78 9.87 -3.06
C THR A 46 -2.47 9.66 -3.80
N GLY A 47 -1.47 9.06 -3.16
CA GLY A 47 -0.20 8.80 -3.80
C GLY A 47 0.75 7.97 -2.93
N PHE A 48 1.95 7.73 -3.47
CA PHE A 48 3.01 6.98 -2.78
C PHE A 48 3.90 7.86 -1.92
N ASP A 49 4.04 9.13 -2.31
CA ASP A 49 4.87 10.10 -1.61
C ASP A 49 4.05 10.94 -0.63
N ILE A 50 4.59 11.14 0.57
CA ILE A 50 4.00 12.00 1.59
C ILE A 50 4.54 13.41 1.40
N THR A 51 3.77 14.26 0.71
CA THR A 51 4.10 15.69 0.59
C THR A 51 3.73 16.45 1.87
N PRO A 52 4.30 17.65 2.13
CA PRO A 52 3.93 18.44 3.31
C PRO A 52 2.43 18.76 3.40
N GLY A 53 1.77 18.97 2.26
CA GLY A 53 0.32 19.20 2.20
C GLY A 53 -0.47 18.00 2.69
N ILE A 54 -0.16 16.81 2.14
CA ILE A 54 -0.78 15.55 2.55
C ILE A 54 -0.47 15.23 4.03
N GLN A 55 0.77 15.44 4.47
CA GLN A 55 1.15 15.20 5.86
C GLN A 55 0.33 16.04 6.84
N SER A 56 0.01 17.29 6.49
CA SER A 56 -0.78 18.17 7.35
C SER A 56 -2.24 17.73 7.52
N GLN A 57 -2.74 16.92 6.58
CA GLN A 57 -4.11 16.40 6.56
C GLN A 57 -4.20 14.93 7.02
N MET A 58 -3.06 14.26 7.23
CA MET A 58 -3.01 12.84 7.56
C MET A 58 -3.37 12.59 9.01
N ALA A 59 -4.28 11.64 9.25
CA ALA A 59 -4.62 11.19 10.59
C ALA A 59 -3.44 10.49 11.27
N VAL A 60 -3.36 10.63 12.60
CA VAL A 60 -2.35 9.94 13.42
C VAL A 60 -2.87 8.56 13.80
N GLY A 61 -2.20 7.50 13.34
CA GLY A 61 -2.48 6.14 13.81
C GLY A 61 -2.12 6.00 15.29
N VAL A 62 -2.81 5.14 16.03
CA VAL A 62 -2.57 4.91 17.46
C VAL A 62 -2.52 3.41 17.72
N TYR A 63 -1.49 2.95 18.43
CA TYR A 63 -1.37 1.56 18.85
C TYR A 63 -2.39 1.21 19.95
N THR A 64 -2.61 -0.08 20.20
CA THR A 64 -3.48 -0.55 21.29
C THR A 64 -3.02 -0.05 22.67
N SER A 65 -1.74 0.27 22.82
CA SER A 65 -1.18 0.90 24.02
C SER A 65 -1.53 2.39 24.19
N GLY A 66 -2.28 2.98 23.25
CA GLY A 66 -2.60 4.41 23.22
C GLY A 66 -1.48 5.31 22.71
N GLN A 67 -0.33 4.74 22.34
CA GLN A 67 0.80 5.50 21.82
C GLN A 67 0.63 5.82 20.33
N PRO A 68 1.00 7.04 19.86
CA PRO A 68 1.00 7.37 18.44
C PRO A 68 1.87 6.42 17.63
N ALA A 69 1.34 5.92 16.52
CA ALA A 69 2.07 5.11 15.56
C ALA A 69 2.97 6.00 14.70
N ALA A 70 4.24 5.64 14.61
CA ALA A 70 5.19 6.37 13.78
C ALA A 70 4.87 6.14 12.30
N LEU A 71 4.84 7.23 11.53
CA LEU A 71 4.81 7.17 10.07
C LEU A 71 6.12 6.54 9.59
N ARG A 72 6.06 5.30 9.11
CA ARG A 72 7.23 4.61 8.56
C ARG A 72 7.16 4.63 7.04
N PRO A 73 8.12 5.27 6.34
CA PRO A 73 8.21 5.18 4.89
C PRO A 73 8.30 3.72 4.46
N GLY A 74 7.45 3.30 3.50
CA GLY A 74 7.45 1.94 2.95
C GLY A 74 6.65 0.89 3.73
N LEU A 75 5.92 1.26 4.79
CA LEU A 75 4.96 0.34 5.41
C LEU A 75 3.69 0.29 4.57
N VAL A 76 3.61 -0.72 3.71
CA VAL A 76 2.41 -1.05 2.93
C VAL A 76 1.20 -1.13 3.88
N PRO A 77 -0.01 -0.67 3.49
CA PRO A 77 -1.24 -0.82 4.29
C PRO A 77 -1.50 -2.26 4.79
N ALA A 78 -0.90 -3.25 4.16
CA ALA A 78 -0.95 -4.65 4.55
C ALA A 78 -0.34 -4.97 5.93
N LEU A 79 0.57 -4.16 6.47
CA LEU A 79 1.11 -4.40 7.83
C LEU A 79 0.10 -4.11 8.95
N TRP A 80 -1.04 -3.48 8.64
CA TRP A 80 -2.12 -3.24 9.59
C TRP A 80 -2.82 -4.56 9.97
N ALA A 81 -2.82 -5.56 9.08
CA ALA A 81 -3.41 -6.87 9.34
C ALA A 81 -2.61 -7.69 10.36
N ASP A 82 -1.28 -7.56 10.39
CA ASP A 82 -0.41 -8.26 11.34
C ASP A 82 -0.47 -7.66 12.75
N VAL A 83 -0.72 -6.35 12.87
CA VAL A 83 -0.90 -5.69 14.18
C VAL A 83 -2.20 -6.14 14.87
N LEU A 84 -3.22 -6.54 14.12
CA LEU A 84 -4.51 -6.98 14.68
C LEU A 84 -4.54 -8.46 15.07
N HIS A 85 -3.61 -9.28 14.58
CA HIS A 85 -3.55 -10.72 14.89
C HIS A 85 -2.48 -11.11 15.92
N GLY A 86 -1.72 -10.15 16.44
CA GLY A 86 -0.80 -10.37 17.56
C GLY A 86 -1.43 -10.01 18.90
N SER A 87 -2.19 -10.94 19.50
CA SER A 87 -2.54 -10.95 20.93
C SER A 87 -2.34 -12.33 21.52
#